data_AF-A0A6N2UVD5-F1
#
_entry.id   AF-A0A6N2UVD5-F1
#
_cell.length_a   1.000
_cell.length_b   1.000
_cell.length_c   1.000
_cell.angle_alpha   90.00
_cell.angle_beta   90.00
_cell.angle_gamma   90.00
#
_symmetry.space_group_name_H-M   'P 1'
#
loop_
_entity.id
_entity.type
_entity.pdbx_description
1 polymer ?
#
loop_
_entity_poly.entity_id
_entity_poly.type
_entity_poly.pdbx_seq_one_letter_code
_entity_poly.pdbx_strand_id
1 'polypeptide(L)'
;MVGEEGEGRQKSCPAPSQDFRLPEKNEDNEKIIKYLTEKREIEKKLVEEWIDRGDIYEEKKHHNVIFVGRDADGIPRYAHCRGTGEIKYRGDVAGSDKSYGFSYRGTDNQLFVFEAAIDWDTRPCLTII
;
A
#
# COMPACT_ATOMS: atom_id res chain seq x y z
N MET A 1 -4.20 53.75 -11.63
CA MET A 1 -3.23 53.45 -10.56
C MET A 1 -4.02 53.47 -9.27
N VAL A 2 -4.13 52.43 -8.46
CA VAL A 2 -3.18 51.36 -8.13
C VAL A 2 -4.00 50.08 -7.86
N GLY A 3 -3.51 48.93 -8.31
CA GLY A 3 -3.97 47.62 -7.87
C GLY A 3 -3.06 47.12 -6.76
N GLU A 4 -3.62 46.43 -5.77
CA GLU A 4 -2.91 45.78 -4.66
C GLU A 4 -3.38 44.31 -4.70
N GLU A 5 -2.61 43.41 -5.33
CA GLU A 5 -1.50 42.61 -4.79
C GLU A 5 -1.94 41.65 -3.67
N GLY A 6 -2.15 40.39 -4.06
CA GLY A 6 -2.51 39.30 -3.17
C GLY A 6 -1.32 38.82 -2.34
N GLU A 7 -1.55 38.62 -1.04
CA GLU A 7 -0.56 38.10 -0.11
C GLU A 7 -0.17 36.65 -0.46
N GLY A 8 1.14 36.51 -0.72
CA GLY A 8 1.81 35.26 -1.00
C GLY A 8 1.69 34.29 0.17
N ARG A 9 1.02 33.16 -0.10
CA ARG A 9 1.03 31.98 0.76
C ARG A 9 2.49 31.54 0.96
N GLN A 10 2.97 31.66 2.20
CA GLN A 10 4.31 31.24 2.61
C GLN A 10 4.60 29.84 2.08
N LYS A 11 5.60 29.72 1.20
CA LYS A 11 6.17 28.42 0.83
C LYS A 11 6.96 27.95 2.05
N SER A 12 6.34 27.14 2.89
CA SER A 12 7.08 26.34 3.85
C SER A 12 8.02 25.44 3.04
N CYS A 13 9.32 25.58 3.26
CA CYS A 13 10.28 24.60 2.81
C CYS A 13 9.99 23.31 3.60
N PRO A 14 9.57 22.20 2.98
CA PRO A 14 9.51 20.94 3.70
C PRO A 14 10.95 20.61 4.11
N ALA A 15 11.15 20.19 5.36
CA ALA A 15 12.35 19.44 5.72
C ALA A 15 12.55 18.33 4.66
N PRO A 16 13.81 17.98 4.28
CA PRO A 16 14.03 16.96 3.27
C PRO A 16 13.20 15.74 3.65
N SER A 17 12.20 15.41 2.80
CA SER A 17 11.39 14.22 2.98
C SER A 17 12.36 13.07 3.21
N GLN A 18 12.11 12.21 4.20
CA GLN A 18 12.77 10.92 4.19
C GLN A 18 12.50 10.32 2.81
N ASP A 19 13.53 10.11 2.00
CA ASP A 19 13.37 9.57 0.64
C ASP A 19 12.52 8.31 0.74
N PHE A 20 11.32 8.35 0.17
CA PHE A 20 10.46 7.18 0.12
C PHE A 20 11.21 6.07 -0.63
N ARG A 21 11.39 4.93 0.04
CA ARG A 21 12.06 3.77 -0.53
C ARG A 21 11.25 2.53 -0.25
N LEU A 22 10.89 1.82 -1.31
CA LEU A 22 10.24 0.53 -1.22
C LEU A 22 11.16 -0.50 -0.52
N PRO A 23 10.61 -1.34 0.39
CA PRO A 23 11.35 -2.45 0.96
C PRO A 23 11.90 -3.40 -0.11
N GLU A 24 13.03 -4.04 0.18
CA GLU A 24 13.65 -5.00 -0.75
C GLU A 24 12.71 -6.17 -1.02
N LYS A 25 12.53 -6.51 -2.30
CA LYS A 25 11.72 -7.66 -2.73
C LYS A 25 12.45 -8.96 -2.39
N ASN A 26 11.69 -9.95 -1.93
CA ASN A 26 12.15 -11.33 -1.85
C ASN A 26 12.32 -11.92 -3.26
N GLU A 27 13.05 -13.02 -3.37
CA GLU A 27 13.26 -13.71 -4.64
C GLU A 27 11.98 -14.37 -5.17
N ASP A 28 11.11 -14.80 -4.25
CA ASP A 28 9.81 -15.38 -4.53
C ASP A 28 8.68 -14.70 -3.73
N ASN A 29 7.44 -15.00 -4.08
CA ASN A 29 6.25 -14.49 -3.40
C ASN A 29 5.42 -15.62 -2.77
N GLU A 30 6.02 -16.79 -2.51
CA GLU A 30 5.28 -17.99 -2.13
C GLU A 30 4.53 -17.81 -0.80
N LYS A 31 5.14 -17.13 0.17
CA LYS A 31 4.54 -16.95 1.49
C LYS A 31 3.39 -15.95 1.46
N ILE A 32 3.53 -14.86 0.70
CA ILE A 32 2.43 -13.91 0.57
C ILE A 32 1.27 -14.51 -0.23
N ILE A 33 1.54 -15.31 -1.27
CA ILE A 33 0.49 -16.00 -2.04
C ILE A 33 -0.27 -16.92 -1.10
N LYS A 34 0.43 -17.80 -0.40
CA LYS A 34 -0.17 -18.72 0.58
C LYS A 34 -1.00 -17.98 1.63
N TYR A 35 -0.48 -16.88 2.18
CA TYR A 35 -1.19 -16.08 3.16
C TYR A 35 -2.48 -15.47 2.60
N LEU A 36 -2.40 -14.84 1.42
CA LEU A 36 -3.54 -14.17 0.82
C LEU A 36 -4.60 -15.17 0.31
N THR A 37 -4.19 -16.32 -0.22
CA THR A 37 -5.13 -17.31 -0.75
C THR A 37 -5.68 -18.23 0.32
N GLU A 38 -4.86 -18.76 1.23
CA GLU A 38 -5.30 -19.76 2.20
C GLU A 38 -5.84 -19.14 3.50
N LYS A 39 -5.25 -18.03 3.97
CA LYS A 39 -5.67 -17.39 5.24
C LYS A 39 -6.59 -16.19 5.05
N ARG A 40 -6.63 -15.60 3.85
CA ARG A 40 -7.49 -14.46 3.53
C ARG A 40 -8.51 -14.78 2.44
N GLU A 41 -8.47 -16.00 1.90
CA GLU A 41 -9.43 -16.52 0.92
C GLU A 41 -9.58 -15.59 -0.31
N ILE A 42 -8.51 -14.89 -0.69
CA ILE A 42 -8.45 -14.11 -1.93
C ILE A 42 -8.21 -15.07 -3.09
N GLU A 43 -8.92 -14.85 -4.20
CA GLU A 43 -8.72 -15.63 -5.41
C GLU A 43 -7.25 -15.58 -5.85
N LYS A 44 -6.63 -16.75 -6.05
CA LYS A 44 -5.21 -16.86 -6.41
C LYS A 44 -4.87 -16.07 -7.66
N LYS A 45 -5.74 -16.11 -8.67
CA LYS A 45 -5.55 -15.39 -9.93
C LYS A 45 -5.43 -13.87 -9.71
N LEU A 46 -6.25 -13.32 -8.82
CA LEU A 46 -6.22 -11.90 -8.47
C LEU A 46 -4.92 -11.52 -7.74
N VAL A 47 -4.45 -12.38 -6.83
CA VAL A 47 -3.17 -12.20 -6.13
C VAL A 47 -2.00 -12.23 -7.12
N GLU A 48 -1.99 -13.18 -8.05
CA GLU A 48 -0.97 -13.28 -9.10
C GLU A 48 -0.97 -12.04 -10.00
N GLU A 49 -2.14 -11.55 -10.41
CA GLU A 49 -2.26 -10.30 -11.18
C GLU A 49 -1.67 -9.08 -10.43
N TRP A 50 -1.89 -8.98 -9.10
CA TRP A 50 -1.31 -7.90 -8.29
C TRP A 50 0.21 -8.01 -8.15
N ILE A 51 0.74 -9.24 -8.08
CA ILE A 51 2.18 -9.50 -8.05
C ILE A 51 2.81 -9.14 -9.40
N ASP A 52 2.21 -9.56 -10.51
CA ASP A 52 2.68 -9.31 -11.87
C ASP A 52 2.73 -7.81 -12.18
N ARG A 53 1.71 -7.06 -11.74
CA ARG A 53 1.68 -5.59 -11.82
C ARG A 53 2.67 -4.91 -10.86
N GLY A 54 3.16 -5.64 -9.85
CA GLY A 54 3.99 -5.12 -8.78
C GLY A 54 3.24 -4.14 -7.88
N ASP A 55 1.93 -4.31 -7.75
CA ASP A 55 1.12 -3.57 -6.78
C ASP A 55 1.21 -4.21 -5.40
N ILE A 56 1.49 -5.53 -5.36
CA ILE A 56 1.95 -6.20 -4.15
C ILE A 56 3.23 -7.00 -4.39
N TYR A 57 4.00 -7.24 -3.34
CA TYR A 57 5.14 -8.17 -3.38
C TYR A 57 5.56 -8.60 -1.97
N GLU A 58 6.37 -9.65 -1.90
CA GLU A 58 6.94 -10.16 -0.66
C GLU A 58 8.23 -9.41 -0.27
N GLU A 59 8.28 -8.90 0.95
CA GLU A 59 9.49 -8.28 1.52
C GLU A 59 10.50 -9.34 1.93
N LYS A 60 11.77 -9.18 1.53
CA LYS A 60 12.85 -10.12 1.84
C LYS A 60 13.11 -10.36 3.32
N LYS A 61 13.05 -9.30 4.14
CA LYS A 61 13.52 -9.36 5.54
C LYS A 61 12.58 -10.13 6.45
N HIS A 62 11.28 -9.92 6.28
CA HIS A 62 10.25 -10.42 7.19
C HIS A 62 9.17 -11.23 6.48
N HIS A 63 9.25 -11.35 5.15
CA HIS A 63 8.21 -11.96 4.31
C HIS A 63 6.84 -11.29 4.49
N ASN A 64 6.86 -9.99 4.78
CA ASN A 64 5.64 -9.18 4.81
C ASN A 64 5.11 -9.01 3.39
N VAL A 65 3.79 -8.88 3.25
CA VAL A 65 3.24 -8.36 2.01
C VAL A 65 3.35 -6.84 2.03
N ILE A 66 3.91 -6.28 0.96
CA ILE A 66 3.99 -4.86 0.70
C ILE A 66 2.89 -4.51 -0.30
N PHE A 67 2.01 -3.57 0.06
CA PHE A 67 1.00 -2.99 -0.82
C PHE A 67 1.50 -1.63 -1.29
N VAL A 68 1.56 -1.41 -2.61
CA VAL A 68 2.15 -0.20 -3.21
C VAL A 68 1.05 0.73 -3.69
N GLY A 69 1.08 1.98 -3.22
CA GLY A 69 0.28 3.07 -3.76
C GLY A 69 1.08 3.88 -4.77
N ARG A 70 0.46 4.14 -5.93
CA ARG A 70 1.09 4.83 -7.06
C ARG A 70 0.36 6.13 -7.39
N ASP A 71 1.09 7.10 -7.92
CA ASP A 71 0.49 8.29 -8.53
C ASP A 71 -0.10 7.99 -9.92
N ALA A 72 -0.67 9.01 -10.57
CA ALA A 72 -1.27 8.89 -11.89
C ALA A 72 -0.27 8.49 -12.99
N ASP A 73 1.02 8.74 -12.77
CA ASP A 73 2.11 8.35 -13.68
C ASP A 73 2.62 6.92 -13.39
N GLY A 74 2.03 6.23 -12.41
CA GLY A 74 2.41 4.87 -12.00
C GLY A 74 3.63 4.82 -11.08
N ILE A 75 4.12 5.95 -10.59
CA ILE A 75 5.30 6.03 -9.72
C ILE A 75 4.88 5.66 -8.29
N PRO A 76 5.57 4.73 -7.61
CA PRO A 76 5.33 4.44 -6.20
C PRO A 76 5.51 5.68 -5.32
N ARG A 77 4.49 6.05 -4.56
CA ARG A 77 4.50 7.15 -3.57
C ARG A 77 4.19 6.71 -2.16
N TYR A 78 3.62 5.53 -2.02
CA TYR A 78 3.17 4.97 -0.76
C TYR A 78 3.44 3.47 -0.72
N ALA A 79 3.76 2.95 0.45
CA ALA A 79 3.75 1.51 0.68
C ALA A 79 3.26 1.17 2.08
N HIS A 80 2.45 0.12 2.15
CA HIS A 80 1.96 -0.44 3.41
C HIS A 80 2.48 -1.86 3.61
N CYS A 81 3.02 -2.11 4.79
CA CYS A 81 3.55 -3.40 5.19
C CYS A 81 2.55 -4.17 6.05
N ARG A 82 2.33 -5.43 5.72
CA ARG A 82 1.49 -6.34 6.51
C ARG A 82 2.18 -7.67 6.77
N GLY A 83 2.21 -8.06 8.04
CA GLY A 83 2.73 -9.35 8.48
C GLY A 83 1.91 -10.53 7.97
N THR A 84 2.62 -11.56 7.49
CA THR A 84 2.05 -12.82 6.98
C THR A 84 2.23 -14.00 7.96
N GLY A 85 3.17 -13.86 8.90
CA GLY A 85 3.49 -14.85 9.93
C GLY A 85 2.59 -14.80 11.17
N GLU A 86 3.08 -15.37 12.27
CA GLU A 86 2.37 -15.38 13.57
C GLU A 86 2.31 -14.00 14.20
N ILE A 87 3.38 -13.20 14.02
CA ILE A 87 3.44 -11.83 14.50
C ILE A 87 2.65 -10.94 13.54
N LYS A 88 1.55 -10.36 14.03
CA LYS A 88 0.71 -9.43 13.29
C LYS A 88 1.41 -8.06 13.23
N TYR A 89 2.20 -7.83 12.20
CA TYR A 89 2.76 -6.51 11.88
C TYR A 89 1.83 -5.72 10.94
N ARG A 90 1.72 -4.40 11.16
CA ARG A 90 1.01 -3.46 10.29
C ARG A 90 1.69 -2.10 10.39
N GLY A 91 2.00 -1.47 9.26
CA GLY A 91 2.55 -0.11 9.27
C GLY A 91 2.87 0.42 7.89
N ASP A 92 2.93 1.73 7.76
CA ASP A 92 3.36 2.40 6.54
C ASP A 92 4.89 2.40 6.44
N VAL A 93 5.42 2.27 5.23
CA VAL A 93 6.85 2.44 4.96
C VAL A 93 7.24 3.90 5.20
N ALA A 94 8.40 4.13 5.80
CA ALA A 94 8.91 5.48 6.04
C ALA A 94 8.97 6.32 4.76
N GLY A 95 8.57 7.59 4.85
CA GLY A 95 8.51 8.49 3.70
C GLY A 95 7.29 8.33 2.79
N SER A 96 6.37 7.39 3.09
CA SER A 96 5.14 7.22 2.30
C SER A 96 4.25 8.47 2.35
N ASP A 97 3.77 8.92 1.18
CA ASP A 97 2.79 9.99 1.06
C ASP A 97 1.38 9.39 1.18
N LYS A 98 0.69 9.71 2.29
CA LYS A 98 -0.66 9.21 2.63
C LYS A 98 -1.77 9.71 1.69
N SER A 99 -1.45 10.64 0.80
CA SER A 99 -2.36 11.07 -0.28
C SER A 99 -2.51 9.99 -1.35
N TYR A 100 -1.59 9.02 -1.39
CA TYR A 100 -1.62 7.87 -2.28
C TYR A 100 -1.86 6.60 -1.47
N GLY A 101 -2.77 5.75 -1.94
CA GLY A 101 -3.07 4.45 -1.34
C GLY A 101 -2.90 3.34 -2.37
N PHE A 102 -2.76 2.11 -1.89
CA PHE A 102 -2.94 0.95 -2.76
C PHE A 102 -4.37 0.96 -3.28
N SER A 103 -4.54 0.82 -4.59
CA SER A 103 -5.86 0.69 -5.19
C SER A 103 -5.80 -0.32 -6.32
N TYR A 104 -6.75 -1.25 -6.29
CA TYR A 104 -6.99 -2.15 -7.40
C TYR A 104 -8.34 -1.82 -8.01
N ARG A 105 -8.31 -1.53 -9.32
CA ARG A 105 -9.51 -1.40 -10.13
C ARG A 105 -9.60 -2.64 -11.00
N GLY A 106 -10.49 -3.55 -10.64
CA GLY A 106 -10.80 -4.73 -11.46
C GLY A 106 -11.55 -4.35 -12.74
N THR A 107 -11.72 -5.34 -13.62
CA THR A 107 -12.59 -5.24 -14.82
C THR A 107 -14.08 -5.31 -14.48
N ASP A 108 -14.39 -5.68 -13.24
CA ASP A 108 -15.73 -5.99 -12.79
C ASP A 108 -16.29 -4.78 -12.01
N ASN A 109 -17.61 -4.72 -11.79
CA ASN A 109 -18.25 -3.65 -11.00
C ASN A 109 -17.97 -3.74 -9.48
N GLN A 110 -16.88 -4.40 -9.06
CA GLN A 110 -16.52 -4.56 -7.66
C GLN A 110 -15.40 -3.59 -7.28
N LEU A 111 -15.71 -2.67 -6.37
CA LEU A 111 -14.75 -1.78 -5.74
C LEU A 111 -14.52 -2.25 -4.31
N PHE A 112 -13.29 -2.64 -4.00
CA PHE A 112 -12.90 -2.93 -2.63
C PHE A 112 -12.33 -1.66 -2.00
N VAL A 113 -13.10 -1.04 -1.10
CA VAL A 113 -12.68 0.13 -0.31
C VAL A 113 -12.38 -0.32 1.11
N PHE A 114 -11.24 0.08 1.64
CA PHE A 114 -10.84 -0.29 2.99
C PHE A 114 -10.55 0.98 3.78
N GLU A 115 -11.43 1.27 4.73
CA GLU A 115 -11.15 2.24 5.78
C GLU A 115 -10.22 1.60 6.81
N ALA A 116 -9.34 2.38 7.42
CA ALA A 116 -8.68 1.93 8.63
C ALA A 116 -8.92 2.91 9.77
N ALA A 117 -9.52 2.43 10.86
CA ALA A 117 -8.97 2.51 12.22
C ALA A 117 -9.89 1.75 13.22
N ILE A 118 -9.38 0.64 13.80
CA ILE A 118 -9.87 -0.08 15.02
C ILE A 118 -11.21 -0.84 14.76
N ASP A 119 -11.48 -2.12 15.09
CA ASP A 119 -10.92 -3.09 16.04
C ASP A 119 -11.08 -4.54 15.51
N TRP A 120 -10.48 -5.43 16.27
CA TRP A 120 -10.27 -6.86 16.13
C TRP A 120 -11.53 -7.76 16.30
N ASP A 121 -11.42 -8.96 15.74
CA ASP A 121 -12.23 -10.19 15.93
C ASP A 121 -13.47 -10.46 15.07
N THR A 122 -13.51 -11.68 14.55
CA THR A 122 -14.65 -12.36 13.89
C THR A 122 -15.06 -11.89 12.49
N ARG A 123 -14.24 -12.20 11.47
CA ARG A 123 -14.66 -12.74 10.14
C ARG A 123 -13.43 -13.01 9.27
N PRO A 124 -13.45 -14.03 8.39
CA PRO A 124 -12.40 -14.27 7.40
C PRO A 124 -12.39 -13.24 6.24
N CYS A 125 -13.30 -12.27 6.24
CA CYS A 125 -13.43 -11.30 5.16
C CYS A 125 -12.41 -10.15 5.29
N LEU A 126 -11.36 -10.28 4.48
CA LEU A 126 -10.52 -9.27 3.83
C LEU A 126 -10.62 -7.80 4.32
N THR A 127 -9.52 -7.30 4.89
CA THR A 127 -9.18 -5.86 4.98
C THR A 127 -7.89 -5.64 4.19
N ILE A 128 -7.96 -5.09 2.97
CA ILE A 128 -6.79 -4.62 2.21
C ILE A 128 -6.63 -3.12 2.44
N ILE A 129 -5.97 -2.80 3.53
CA ILE A 129 -5.19 -1.57 3.73
C ILE A 129 -5.01 -0.63 2.53
#